data_AF-A0A4Y9JQC1-F1
#
_entry.id   AF-A0A4Y9JQC1-F1
#
_cell.length_a   1.000
_cell.length_b   1.000
_cell.length_c   1.000
_cell.angle_alpha   90.00
_cell.angle_beta   90.00
_cell.angle_gamma   90.00
#
_symmetry.space_group_name_H-M   'P 1'
#
loop_
_entity.id
_entity.type
_entity.pdbx_description
1 polymer ?
#
loop_
_entity_poly.entity_id
_entity_poly.type
_entity_poly.pdbx_seq_one_letter_code
_entity_poly.pdbx_strand_id
1 'polypeptide(L)'
;MFVVQFWKIIDNLAQFLPHIETDKTVITLSAGGQMLITRGQVVIASGWKILFSKSSQEDNTEKQRLPAVNVNQMLQVIDTEVKSLKTSPPSHYTEGTLLTAMVNVARFVTDERLKKQLRETEGLGTEATRASIMKTLYDRGYIKKKGKSVIATEAGIMLIDNLPTVLKDPGLTALWEQALNKIAEGQMSLPEFMQKQEQFTRYLIERGMQQNLNMGNIDIKKCPQCGKPLRKIKGEKGEFWGCTGYPDCKYVETTKKKKSNGKKATSANLSQQFANLRQMIK
;
A
#
# COMPACT_ATOMS: atom_id res chain seq x y z
N MET A 1 1.49 -16.77 20.86
CA MET A 1 0.63 -16.29 21.97
C MET A 1 1.46 -15.58 23.04
N PHE A 2 2.49 -16.21 23.60
CA PHE A 2 3.37 -15.61 24.63
C PHE A 2 4.07 -14.30 24.25
N VAL A 3 4.55 -14.14 23.01
CA VAL A 3 5.25 -12.91 22.58
C VAL A 3 4.33 -11.69 22.56
N VAL A 4 3.09 -11.84 22.09
CA VAL A 4 2.10 -10.74 22.03
C VAL A 4 1.69 -10.30 23.44
N GLN A 5 1.61 -11.25 24.38
CA GLN A 5 1.24 -10.99 25.76
C GLN A 5 2.36 -10.30 26.54
N PHE A 6 3.62 -10.63 26.23
CA PHE A 6 4.81 -9.98 26.78
C PHE A 6 4.95 -8.51 26.34
N TRP A 7 4.70 -8.21 25.06
CA TRP A 7 4.72 -6.83 24.56
C TRP A 7 3.64 -5.95 25.20
N LYS A 8 2.42 -6.46 25.37
CA LYS A 8 1.36 -5.74 26.11
C LYS A 8 1.73 -5.43 27.56
N ILE A 9 2.52 -6.27 28.22
CA ILE A 9 2.99 -6.03 29.59
C ILE A 9 4.04 -4.91 29.62
N ILE A 10 4.98 -4.92 28.67
CA ILE A 10 5.99 -3.86 28.53
C ILE A 10 5.33 -2.51 28.25
N ASP A 11 4.36 -2.46 27.35
CA ASP A 11 3.64 -1.22 26.99
C ASP A 11 2.84 -0.66 28.18
N ASN A 12 2.24 -1.52 29.02
CA ASN A 12 1.57 -1.09 30.25
C ASN A 12 2.57 -0.59 31.29
N LEU A 13 3.71 -1.27 31.48
CA LEU A 13 4.76 -0.83 32.40
C LEU A 13 5.35 0.54 32.00
N ALA A 14 5.46 0.79 30.69
CA ALA A 14 5.97 2.05 30.16
C ALA A 14 5.12 3.26 30.59
N GLN A 15 3.81 3.10 30.79
CA GLN A 15 2.91 4.18 31.22
C GLN A 15 3.19 4.70 32.65
N PHE A 16 3.87 3.89 33.48
CA PHE A 16 4.21 4.25 34.86
C PHE A 16 5.63 4.81 35.01
N LEU A 17 6.40 4.84 33.93
CA LEU A 17 7.75 5.38 33.94
C LEU A 17 7.75 6.86 33.52
N PRO A 18 8.72 7.66 34.01
CA PRO A 18 8.81 9.06 33.65
C PRO A 18 9.07 9.24 32.15
N HIS A 19 8.76 10.44 31.65
CA HIS A 19 9.05 10.81 30.27
C HIS A 19 10.55 10.77 29.98
N ILE A 20 10.89 10.58 28.70
CA ILE A 20 12.26 10.75 28.23
C ILE A 20 12.60 12.24 28.21
N GLU A 21 13.74 12.59 28.81
CA GLU A 21 14.29 13.94 28.75
C GLU A 21 15.46 13.95 27.77
N THR A 22 15.40 14.86 26.80
CA THR A 22 16.49 15.01 25.84
C THR A 22 16.83 16.47 25.64
N ASP A 23 18.11 16.77 25.62
CA ASP A 23 18.61 18.07 25.19
C ASP A 23 18.78 18.09 23.68
N LYS A 24 18.31 19.15 23.02
CA LYS A 24 18.43 19.34 21.56
C LYS A 24 19.27 20.57 21.29
N THR A 25 20.44 20.36 20.69
CA THR A 25 21.36 21.43 20.35
C THR A 25 21.27 21.72 18.86
N VAL A 26 21.04 22.98 18.48
CA VAL A 26 21.09 23.44 17.09
C VAL A 26 22.16 24.51 17.01
N ILE A 27 23.17 24.26 16.17
CA ILE A 27 24.25 25.22 15.93
C ILE A 27 24.11 25.70 14.49
N THR A 28 24.01 27.01 14.34
CA THR A 28 23.97 27.69 13.05
C THR A 28 25.32 28.39 12.84
N LEU A 29 25.98 28.10 11.73
CA LEU A 29 27.32 28.58 11.40
C LEU A 29 27.25 29.37 10.10
N SER A 30 28.04 30.44 9.99
CA SER A 30 28.24 31.17 8.75
C SER A 30 29.66 30.94 8.27
N ALA A 31 29.80 30.44 7.04
CA ALA A 31 31.10 30.22 6.40
C ALA A 31 31.03 30.59 4.93
N GLY A 32 31.93 31.45 4.45
CA GLY A 32 31.96 31.87 3.04
C GLY A 32 30.66 32.50 2.53
N GLY A 33 29.91 33.18 3.41
CA GLY A 33 28.60 33.76 3.08
C GLY A 33 27.43 32.77 3.03
N GLN A 34 27.66 31.49 3.34
CA GLN A 34 26.64 30.45 3.39
C GLN A 34 26.27 30.10 4.84
N MET A 35 25.00 29.74 5.05
CA MET A 35 24.47 29.33 6.35
C MET A 35 24.45 27.81 6.44
N LEU A 36 25.17 27.26 7.41
CA LEU A 36 25.25 25.84 7.71
C LEU A 36 24.52 25.55 9.03
N ILE A 37 23.79 24.45 9.09
CA ILE A 37 23.05 24.04 10.29
C ILE A 37 23.47 22.63 10.67
N THR A 38 23.88 22.46 11.92
CA THR A 38 24.05 21.13 12.53
C THR A 38 23.11 20.96 13.71
N ARG A 39 22.60 19.73 13.89
CA ARG A 39 21.62 19.39 14.92
C ARG A 39 22.11 18.16 15.69
N GLY A 40 22.15 18.28 17.00
CA GLY A 40 22.52 17.22 17.93
C GLY A 40 21.41 16.97 18.93
N GLN A 41 21.39 15.76 19.50
CA GLN A 41 20.45 15.44 20.56
C GLN A 41 21.10 14.49 21.55
N VAL A 42 21.00 14.82 22.84
CA VAL A 42 21.55 14.01 23.93
C VAL A 42 20.40 13.59 24.84
N VAL A 43 20.33 12.32 25.21
CA VAL A 43 19.36 11.83 26.22
C VAL A 43 19.91 12.15 27.60
N ILE A 44 19.18 12.96 28.38
CA ILE A 44 19.51 13.32 29.77
C ILE A 44 18.96 12.24 30.70
N ALA A 45 17.69 11.88 30.52
CA ALA A 45 17.02 10.82 31.27
C ALA A 45 16.25 9.92 30.32
N SER A 46 16.51 8.61 30.35
CA SER A 46 15.91 7.66 29.42
C SER A 46 14.41 7.41 29.66
N GLY A 47 13.94 7.58 30.90
CA GLY A 47 12.53 7.37 31.26
C GLY A 47 12.00 5.99 30.83
N TRP A 48 10.78 5.95 30.31
CA TRP A 48 10.14 4.74 29.77
C TRP A 48 10.95 4.01 28.69
N LYS A 49 11.87 4.71 28.00
CA LYS A 49 12.66 4.14 26.89
C LYS A 49 13.62 3.02 27.35
N ILE A 50 13.91 2.92 28.64
CA ILE A 50 14.73 1.85 29.22
C ILE A 50 14.17 0.47 28.86
N LEU A 51 12.85 0.32 28.82
CA LEU A 51 12.15 -0.94 28.52
C LEU A 51 12.31 -1.41 27.07
N PHE A 52 12.66 -0.52 26.14
CA PHE A 52 12.73 -0.78 24.68
C PHE A 52 14.16 -0.73 24.11
N SER A 53 15.14 -0.55 25.00
CA SER A 53 16.55 -0.30 24.65
C SER A 53 17.26 -1.48 23.98
N LYS A 54 16.81 -2.72 24.19
CA LYS A 54 17.45 -3.94 23.64
C LYS A 54 16.90 -4.39 22.27
N SER A 55 15.76 -3.88 21.82
CA SER A 55 15.13 -4.28 20.55
C SER A 55 15.35 -3.28 19.41
N SER A 56 16.06 -2.18 19.65
CA SER A 56 16.16 -1.03 18.75
C SER A 56 17.58 -0.82 18.20
N GLN A 57 18.28 -1.88 17.81
CA GLN A 57 19.57 -1.77 17.10
C GLN A 57 19.42 -1.36 15.62
N GLU A 58 18.19 -1.19 15.11
CA GLU A 58 17.93 -0.73 13.73
C GLU A 58 17.64 0.78 13.62
N ASP A 59 17.55 1.52 14.74
CA ASP A 59 17.54 2.98 14.68
C ASP A 59 18.99 3.47 14.53
N ASN A 60 19.45 3.49 13.28
CA ASN A 60 20.71 4.07 12.81
C ASN A 60 20.73 5.63 12.96
N THR A 61 20.13 6.13 14.04
CA THR A 61 20.24 7.49 14.52
C THR A 61 21.04 7.44 15.82
N GLU A 62 22.33 7.12 15.71
CA GLU A 62 23.29 7.64 16.67
C GLU A 62 23.20 9.17 16.60
N LYS A 63 22.34 9.74 17.44
CA LYS A 63 22.11 11.18 17.51
C LYS A 63 23.40 11.81 17.98
N GLN A 64 24.05 12.51 17.06
CA GLN A 64 25.37 13.09 17.23
C GLN A 64 25.39 13.99 18.48
N ARG A 65 26.32 13.71 19.40
CA ARG A 65 26.66 14.66 20.48
C ARG A 65 27.42 15.81 19.84
N LEU A 66 26.91 17.03 19.98
CA LEU A 66 27.58 18.22 19.51
C LEU A 66 28.45 18.81 20.63
N PRO A 67 29.61 19.41 20.29
CA PRO A 67 30.42 20.12 21.25
C PRO A 67 29.71 21.40 21.73
N ALA A 68 30.04 21.84 22.95
CA ALA A 68 29.60 23.13 23.45
C ALA A 68 30.33 24.25 22.69
N VAL A 69 29.57 25.22 22.18
CA VAL A 69 30.08 26.40 21.46
C VAL A 69 29.37 27.65 21.95
N ASN A 70 30.07 28.78 21.92
CA ASN A 70 29.52 30.08 22.30
C ASN A 70 29.04 30.86 21.07
N VAL A 71 28.08 31.77 21.28
CA VAL A 71 27.63 32.71 20.24
C VAL A 71 28.82 33.58 19.80
N ASN A 72 28.99 33.76 18.49
CA ASN A 72 30.10 34.48 17.85
C ASN A 72 31.49 33.85 18.04
N GLN A 73 31.57 32.58 18.47
CA GLN A 73 32.84 31.86 18.48
C GLN A 73 33.34 31.63 17.05
N MET A 74 34.58 32.04 16.78
CA MET A 74 35.26 31.73 15.53
C MET A 74 35.69 30.27 15.52
N LEU A 75 35.26 29.52 14.50
CA LEU A 75 35.61 28.12 14.31
C LEU A 75 36.40 27.96 13.00
N GLN A 76 37.33 27.01 12.98
CA GLN A 76 38.12 26.69 11.80
C GLN A 76 37.43 25.60 10.98
N VAL A 77 37.30 25.82 9.67
CA VAL A 77 36.86 24.79 8.72
C VAL A 77 38.05 23.86 8.45
N ILE A 78 37.91 22.58 8.82
CA ILE A 78 38.96 21.57 8.65
C ILE A 78 38.87 20.90 7.28
N ASP A 79 37.66 20.60 6.82
CA ASP A 79 37.39 19.91 5.57
C ASP A 79 36.08 20.41 4.94
N THR A 80 35.92 20.22 3.63
CA THR A 80 34.70 20.55 2.90
C THR A 80 34.43 19.51 1.82
N GLU A 81 33.28 18.85 1.93
CA GLU A 81 32.84 17.82 0.99
C GLU A 81 31.59 18.28 0.22
N VAL A 82 31.63 18.19 -1.11
CA VAL A 82 30.45 18.41 -1.95
C VAL A 82 29.68 17.10 -2.12
N LYS A 83 28.57 16.97 -1.40
CA LYS A 83 27.70 15.78 -1.48
C LYS A 83 26.78 15.88 -2.69
N SER A 84 27.10 15.13 -3.74
CA SER A 84 26.22 14.95 -4.90
C SER A 84 25.10 13.97 -4.58
N LEU A 85 23.92 14.48 -4.23
CA LEU A 85 22.75 13.67 -3.88
C LEU A 85 21.80 13.52 -5.08
N LYS A 86 21.06 12.41 -5.10
CA LYS A 86 19.98 12.14 -6.06
C LYS A 86 18.68 11.84 -5.32
N THR A 87 17.56 12.28 -5.89
CA THR A 87 16.23 11.92 -5.37
C THR A 87 15.94 10.45 -5.67
N SER A 88 15.29 9.78 -4.73
CA SER A 88 14.76 8.43 -4.90
C SER A 88 13.24 8.48 -5.04
N PRO A 89 12.63 7.59 -5.84
CA PRO A 89 11.18 7.49 -5.90
C PRO A 89 10.61 7.09 -4.52
N PRO A 90 9.33 7.41 -4.24
CA PRO A 90 8.66 6.94 -3.03
C PRO A 90 8.73 5.41 -2.91
N SER A 91 9.00 4.93 -1.69
CA SER A 91 9.01 3.50 -1.42
C SER A 91 7.59 2.92 -1.52
N HIS A 92 7.48 1.70 -2.04
CA HIS A 92 6.23 0.96 -2.00
C HIS A 92 5.78 0.71 -0.56
N TYR A 93 4.47 0.59 -0.36
CA TYR A 93 3.92 0.21 0.93
C TYR A 93 4.33 -1.22 1.31
N THR A 94 4.62 -1.45 2.59
CA THR A 94 4.48 -2.74 3.28
C THR A 94 3.07 -2.86 3.87
N GLU A 95 2.67 -4.04 4.35
CA GLU A 95 1.36 -4.20 5.03
C GLU A 95 1.21 -3.25 6.21
N GLY A 96 2.25 -3.10 7.03
CA GLY A 96 2.26 -2.17 8.15
C GLY A 96 2.08 -0.71 7.70
N THR A 97 2.88 -0.26 6.73
CA THR A 97 2.77 1.12 6.24
C THR A 97 1.47 1.39 5.48
N LEU A 98 0.87 0.36 4.85
CA LEU A 98 -0.44 0.46 4.20
C LEU A 98 -1.55 0.62 5.25
N LEU A 99 -1.51 -0.18 6.33
CA LEU A 99 -2.42 0.00 7.48
C LEU A 99 -2.27 1.40 8.08
N THR A 100 -1.05 1.86 8.31
CA THR A 100 -0.80 3.23 8.78
C THR A 100 -1.35 4.28 7.81
N ALA A 101 -1.26 4.06 6.50
CA ALA A 101 -1.82 4.95 5.50
C ALA A 101 -3.36 4.95 5.50
N MET A 102 -4.00 3.80 5.75
CA MET A 102 -5.46 3.70 5.89
C MET A 102 -5.97 4.47 7.12
N VAL A 103 -5.26 4.37 8.25
CA VAL A 103 -5.56 5.15 9.48
C VAL A 103 -5.37 6.64 9.22
N ASN A 104 -4.24 7.02 8.61
CA ASN A 104 -3.88 8.42 8.41
C ASN A 104 -4.31 8.94 7.03
N VAL A 105 -5.44 8.43 6.51
CA VAL A 105 -5.87 8.73 5.13
C VAL A 105 -6.16 10.22 4.93
N ALA A 106 -6.51 10.94 5.99
CA ALA A 106 -6.78 12.38 5.97
C ALA A 106 -5.64 13.20 5.32
N ARG A 107 -4.39 12.71 5.36
CA ARG A 107 -3.27 13.40 4.69
C ARG A 107 -3.38 13.43 3.15
N PHE A 108 -4.22 12.58 2.57
CA PHE A 108 -4.44 12.47 1.13
C PHE A 108 -5.67 13.23 0.64
N VAL A 109 -6.44 13.83 1.55
CA VAL A 109 -7.59 14.67 1.21
C VAL A 109 -7.17 16.13 1.20
N THR A 110 -7.76 16.95 0.35
CA THR A 110 -7.47 18.40 0.28
C THR A 110 -8.42 19.23 1.14
N ASP A 111 -9.70 18.89 1.16
CA ASP A 111 -10.74 19.59 1.93
C ASP A 111 -10.56 19.41 3.45
N GLU A 112 -10.36 20.51 4.17
CA GLU A 112 -10.14 20.52 5.62
C GLU A 112 -11.32 19.98 6.43
N ARG A 113 -12.58 20.15 5.97
CA ARG A 113 -13.75 19.61 6.67
C ARG A 113 -13.74 18.08 6.62
N LEU A 114 -13.46 17.53 5.45
CA LEU A 114 -13.36 16.08 5.25
C LEU A 114 -12.14 15.49 5.98
N LYS A 115 -11.01 16.21 6.01
CA LYS A 115 -9.84 15.82 6.80
C LYS A 115 -10.17 15.68 8.28
N LYS A 116 -10.84 16.68 8.86
CA LYS A 116 -11.21 16.67 10.28
C LYS A 116 -12.03 15.42 10.59
N GLN A 117 -13.03 15.15 9.76
CA GLN A 117 -13.91 14.02 9.98
C GLN A 117 -13.19 12.67 9.85
N LEU A 118 -12.31 12.52 8.85
CA LEU A 118 -11.49 11.30 8.72
C LEU A 118 -10.53 11.09 9.89
N ARG A 119 -10.09 12.14 10.58
CA ARG A 119 -9.28 12.00 11.81
C ARG A 119 -10.13 11.52 12.98
N GLU A 120 -11.36 11.98 13.08
CA GLU A 120 -12.31 11.59 14.13
C GLU A 120 -12.80 10.15 13.94
N THR A 121 -12.95 9.66 12.71
CA THR A 121 -13.43 8.31 12.40
C THR A 121 -12.31 7.27 12.20
N GLU A 122 -11.10 7.56 12.66
CA GLU A 122 -9.90 6.71 12.49
C GLU A 122 -9.54 6.35 11.03
N GLY A 123 -9.89 7.20 10.06
CA GLY A 123 -9.53 7.04 8.65
C GLY A 123 -10.44 6.09 7.88
N LEU A 124 -9.86 5.23 7.03
CA LEU A 124 -10.61 4.27 6.22
C LEU A 124 -10.82 2.95 6.96
N GLY A 125 -12.09 2.65 7.22
CA GLY A 125 -12.52 1.44 7.91
C GLY A 125 -12.11 1.42 9.37
N THR A 126 -12.81 0.59 10.16
CA THR A 126 -12.48 0.36 11.57
C THR A 126 -11.33 -0.63 11.73
N GLU A 127 -10.69 -0.66 12.90
CA GLU A 127 -9.62 -1.62 13.22
C GLU A 127 -9.97 -3.07 12.83
N ALA A 128 -11.21 -3.49 13.07
CA ALA A 128 -11.70 -4.83 12.76
C ALA A 128 -11.78 -5.15 11.24
N THR A 129 -11.91 -4.14 10.39
CA THR A 129 -12.19 -4.33 8.94
C THR A 129 -10.96 -4.18 8.05
N ARG A 130 -9.92 -3.46 8.49
CA ARG A 130 -8.74 -3.18 7.64
C ARG A 130 -8.02 -4.45 7.19
N ALA A 131 -7.87 -5.42 8.10
CA ALA A 131 -7.23 -6.71 7.79
C ALA A 131 -8.04 -7.53 6.77
N SER A 132 -9.37 -7.56 6.88
CA SER A 132 -10.24 -8.30 5.95
C SER A 132 -10.32 -7.65 4.57
N ILE A 133 -10.30 -6.32 4.50
CA ILE A 133 -10.19 -5.57 3.24
C ILE A 133 -8.87 -5.92 2.55
N MET A 134 -7.75 -5.86 3.27
CA MET A 134 -6.44 -6.17 2.70
C MET A 134 -6.37 -7.61 2.18
N LYS A 135 -6.90 -8.57 2.95
CA LYS A 135 -7.03 -9.97 2.52
C LYS A 135 -7.88 -10.09 1.24
N THR A 136 -8.99 -9.38 1.17
CA THR A 136 -9.87 -9.38 -0.02
C THR A 136 -9.15 -8.87 -1.27
N LEU A 137 -8.31 -7.83 -1.14
CA LEU A 137 -7.51 -7.31 -2.25
C LEU A 137 -6.48 -8.34 -2.75
N TYR A 138 -5.85 -9.10 -1.85
CA TYR A 138 -4.97 -10.22 -2.21
C TYR A 138 -5.73 -11.38 -2.86
N ASP A 139 -6.83 -11.81 -2.26
CA ASP A 139 -7.63 -12.96 -2.72
C ASP A 139 -8.24 -12.71 -4.11
N ARG A 140 -8.59 -11.45 -4.41
CA ARG A 140 -9.05 -11.01 -5.74
C ARG A 140 -7.90 -10.74 -6.72
N GLY A 141 -6.65 -10.79 -6.27
CA GLY A 141 -5.47 -10.61 -7.11
C GLY A 141 -5.23 -9.17 -7.57
N TYR A 142 -5.75 -8.16 -6.87
CA TYR A 142 -5.50 -6.74 -7.18
C TYR A 142 -4.17 -6.24 -6.64
N ILE A 143 -3.67 -6.87 -5.57
CA ILE A 143 -2.35 -6.60 -5.00
C ILE A 143 -1.59 -7.91 -4.79
N LYS A 144 -0.25 -7.84 -4.77
CA LYS A 144 0.63 -8.98 -4.50
C LYS A 144 1.82 -8.56 -3.66
N LYS A 145 2.42 -9.52 -2.95
CA LYS A 145 3.68 -9.31 -2.20
C LYS A 145 4.87 -9.48 -3.13
N LYS A 146 5.85 -8.57 -3.02
CA LYS A 146 7.18 -8.67 -3.61
C LYS A 146 8.21 -8.38 -2.51
N GLY A 147 8.73 -9.44 -1.90
CA GLY A 147 9.50 -9.33 -0.66
C GLY A 147 8.63 -8.78 0.48
N LYS A 148 9.09 -7.72 1.14
CA LYS A 148 8.33 -7.00 2.19
C LYS A 148 7.30 -6.01 1.63
N SER A 149 7.37 -5.69 0.34
CA SER A 149 6.51 -4.68 -0.29
C SER A 149 5.22 -5.28 -0.84
N VAL A 150 4.17 -4.48 -0.83
CA VAL A 150 2.86 -4.68 -1.44
C VAL A 150 2.82 -3.86 -2.72
N ILE A 151 2.55 -4.51 -3.83
CA ILE A 151 2.48 -3.88 -5.15
C ILE A 151 1.15 -4.18 -5.82
N ALA A 152 0.59 -3.19 -6.52
CA ALA A 152 -0.60 -3.39 -7.35
C ALA A 152 -0.28 -4.33 -8.52
N THR A 153 -1.23 -5.19 -8.86
CA THR A 153 -1.17 -6.00 -10.08
C THR A 153 -1.70 -5.20 -11.27
N GLU A 154 -1.47 -5.70 -12.48
CA GLU A 154 -2.04 -5.10 -13.69
C GLU A 154 -3.57 -5.03 -13.63
N ALA A 155 -4.22 -6.09 -13.12
CA ALA A 155 -5.66 -6.10 -12.88
C ALA A 155 -6.11 -5.03 -11.86
N GLY A 156 -5.33 -4.82 -10.79
CA GLY A 156 -5.60 -3.78 -9.79
C GLY A 156 -5.47 -2.37 -10.36
N ILE A 157 -4.40 -2.11 -11.11
CA ILE A 157 -4.17 -0.82 -11.77
C ILE A 157 -5.30 -0.52 -12.75
N MET A 158 -5.61 -1.49 -13.62
CA MET A 158 -6.67 -1.38 -14.61
C MET A 158 -8.05 -1.13 -13.99
N LEU A 159 -8.39 -1.81 -12.89
CA LEU A 159 -9.61 -1.52 -12.15
C LEU A 159 -9.63 -0.06 -11.70
N ILE A 160 -8.58 0.39 -11.03
CA ILE A 160 -8.50 1.77 -10.53
C ILE A 160 -8.55 2.79 -11.67
N ASP A 161 -7.90 2.54 -12.81
CA ASP A 161 -7.89 3.45 -13.96
C ASP A 161 -9.29 3.63 -14.56
N ASN A 162 -10.07 2.55 -14.61
CA ASN A 162 -11.42 2.57 -15.18
C ASN A 162 -12.51 3.08 -14.21
N LEU A 163 -12.23 3.19 -12.91
CA LEU A 163 -13.21 3.75 -11.97
C LEU A 163 -13.33 5.28 -12.11
N PRO A 164 -14.50 5.87 -11.83
CA PRO A 164 -14.66 7.31 -11.64
C PRO A 164 -13.76 7.83 -10.51
N THR A 165 -13.24 9.06 -10.66
CA THR A 165 -12.35 9.70 -9.67
C THR A 165 -12.99 9.77 -8.28
N VAL A 166 -14.30 10.05 -8.20
CA VAL A 166 -15.04 10.14 -6.95
C VAL A 166 -14.99 8.84 -6.12
N LEU A 167 -14.91 7.67 -6.75
CA LEU A 167 -14.83 6.38 -6.05
C LEU A 167 -13.42 6.06 -5.54
N LYS A 168 -12.41 6.77 -6.03
CA LYS A 168 -11.01 6.62 -5.62
C LYS A 168 -10.64 7.57 -4.48
N ASP A 169 -11.49 8.58 -4.24
CA ASP A 169 -11.24 9.64 -3.27
C ASP A 169 -11.73 9.22 -1.87
N PRO A 170 -10.85 9.18 -0.85
CA PRO A 170 -11.23 8.82 0.51
C PRO A 170 -12.16 9.83 1.18
N GLY A 171 -12.29 11.04 0.64
CA GLY A 171 -13.28 12.03 1.05
C GLY A 171 -14.72 11.56 0.88
N LEU A 172 -15.00 10.65 -0.08
CA LEU A 172 -16.33 10.06 -0.20
C LEU A 172 -16.69 9.22 1.04
N THR A 173 -15.75 8.46 1.59
CA THR A 173 -15.95 7.73 2.85
C THR A 173 -16.24 8.69 4.00
N ALA A 174 -15.54 9.83 4.07
CA ALA A 174 -15.83 10.87 5.06
C ALA A 174 -17.27 11.36 4.95
N LEU A 175 -17.75 11.67 3.74
CA LEU A 175 -19.12 12.11 3.53
C LEU A 175 -20.16 11.08 4.01
N TRP A 176 -19.90 9.79 3.79
CA TRP A 176 -20.79 8.73 4.25
C TRP A 176 -20.81 8.60 5.76
N GLU A 177 -19.66 8.58 6.42
CA GLU A 177 -19.60 8.58 7.89
C GLU A 177 -20.33 9.80 8.47
N GLN A 178 -20.32 10.94 7.75
CA GLN A 178 -20.99 12.15 8.22
C GLN A 178 -22.50 11.96 8.20
N ALA A 179 -23.00 11.38 7.12
CA ALA A 179 -24.42 11.11 6.96
C ALA A 179 -24.88 10.04 7.96
N LEU A 180 -24.07 9.02 8.21
CA LEU A 180 -24.36 8.00 9.23
C LEU A 180 -24.43 8.59 10.64
N ASN A 181 -23.51 9.49 11.00
CA ASN A 181 -23.57 10.22 12.27
C ASN A 181 -24.82 11.10 12.37
N LYS A 182 -25.19 11.82 11.31
CA LYS A 182 -26.44 12.60 11.28
C LYS A 182 -27.68 11.74 11.49
N ILE A 183 -27.69 10.50 10.98
CA ILE A 183 -28.78 9.54 11.24
C ILE A 183 -28.78 9.14 12.71
N ALA A 184 -27.62 8.80 13.28
CA ALA A 184 -27.50 8.44 14.69
C ALA A 184 -27.93 9.58 15.63
N GLU A 185 -27.69 10.83 15.25
CA GLU A 185 -28.09 12.05 15.97
C GLU A 185 -29.56 12.47 15.69
N GLY A 186 -30.28 11.76 14.82
CA GLY A 186 -31.67 12.08 14.46
C GLY A 186 -31.82 13.33 13.56
N GLN A 187 -30.73 13.85 13.00
CA GLN A 187 -30.72 15.01 12.10
C GLN A 187 -31.01 14.65 10.64
N MET A 188 -30.92 13.38 10.28
CA MET A 188 -31.24 12.85 8.94
C MET A 188 -32.03 11.55 9.09
N SER A 189 -33.05 11.37 8.26
CA SER A 189 -33.81 10.11 8.24
C SER A 189 -33.11 9.06 7.37
N LEU A 190 -33.24 7.78 7.76
CA LEU A 190 -32.74 6.66 6.95
C LEU A 190 -33.33 6.65 5.52
N PRO A 191 -34.64 6.89 5.30
CA PRO A 191 -35.21 6.94 3.96
C PRO A 191 -34.56 8.02 3.07
N GLU A 192 -34.32 9.21 3.61
CA GLU A 192 -33.65 10.31 2.88
C GLU A 192 -32.23 9.91 2.47
N PHE A 193 -31.47 9.29 3.39
CA PHE A 193 -30.13 8.78 3.08
C PHE A 193 -30.15 7.73 1.97
N MET A 194 -31.04 6.73 2.08
CA MET A 194 -31.15 5.66 1.10
C MET A 194 -31.53 6.18 -0.30
N GLN A 195 -32.43 7.18 -0.37
CA GLN A 195 -32.80 7.83 -1.64
C GLN A 195 -31.58 8.49 -2.30
N LYS A 196 -30.74 9.19 -1.52
CA LYS A 196 -29.50 9.80 -2.03
C LYS A 196 -28.51 8.74 -2.54
N GLN A 197 -28.36 7.61 -1.84
CA GLN A 197 -27.48 6.52 -2.29
C GLN A 197 -27.99 5.85 -3.57
N GLU A 198 -29.30 5.68 -3.72
CA GLU A 198 -29.89 5.15 -4.94
C GLU A 198 -29.60 6.07 -6.14
N GLN A 199 -29.85 7.38 -5.98
CA GLN A 199 -29.58 8.37 -7.02
C GLN A 199 -28.10 8.39 -7.42
N PHE A 200 -27.21 8.37 -6.43
CA PHE A 200 -25.76 8.32 -6.68
C PHE A 200 -25.36 7.03 -7.42
N THR A 201 -25.92 5.89 -7.04
CA THR A 201 -25.65 4.60 -7.68
C THR A 201 -26.15 4.59 -9.14
N ARG A 202 -27.36 5.09 -9.39
CA ARG A 202 -27.91 5.21 -10.76
C ARG A 202 -27.01 6.05 -11.64
N TYR A 203 -26.58 7.21 -11.14
CA TYR A 203 -25.65 8.09 -11.83
C TYR A 203 -24.31 7.39 -12.17
N LEU A 204 -23.74 6.62 -11.23
CA LEU A 204 -22.51 5.87 -11.48
C LEU A 204 -22.69 4.77 -12.54
N ILE A 205 -23.84 4.08 -12.53
CA ILE A 205 -24.15 3.04 -13.53
C ILE A 205 -24.30 3.65 -14.92
N GLU A 206 -25.07 4.73 -15.05
CA GLU A 206 -25.27 5.42 -16.33
C GLU A 206 -23.93 5.89 -16.91
N ARG A 207 -23.06 6.48 -16.08
CA ARG A 207 -21.71 6.86 -16.52
C ARG A 207 -20.83 5.67 -16.87
N GLY A 208 -20.90 4.60 -16.09
CA GLY A 208 -20.15 3.38 -16.37
C GLY A 208 -20.56 2.71 -17.68
N MET A 209 -21.84 2.77 -18.05
CA MET A 209 -22.33 2.25 -19.33
C MET A 209 -21.86 3.07 -20.54
N GLN A 210 -21.62 4.36 -20.36
CA GLN A 210 -21.13 5.26 -21.40
C GLN A 210 -19.60 5.30 -21.51
N GLN A 211 -18.88 4.80 -20.51
CA GLN A 211 -17.43 4.78 -20.51
C GLN A 211 -16.88 3.66 -21.40
N ASN A 212 -15.97 4.04 -22.30
CA ASN A 212 -15.11 3.08 -22.97
C ASN A 212 -14.06 2.58 -21.96
N LEU A 213 -14.10 1.30 -21.64
CA LEU A 213 -13.15 0.67 -20.73
C LEU A 213 -11.79 0.53 -21.42
N ASN A 214 -10.75 1.06 -20.78
CA ASN A 214 -9.38 0.83 -21.21
C ASN A 214 -8.93 -0.55 -20.70
N MET A 215 -8.93 -1.53 -21.60
CA MET A 215 -8.65 -2.93 -21.25
C MET A 215 -7.15 -3.27 -21.20
N GLY A 216 -6.25 -2.33 -21.49
CA GLY A 216 -4.81 -2.59 -21.54
C GLY A 216 -4.44 -3.78 -22.44
N ASN A 217 -3.32 -4.45 -22.13
CA ASN A 217 -2.85 -5.67 -22.83
C ASN A 217 -3.29 -6.96 -22.09
N ILE A 218 -4.47 -6.95 -21.48
CA ILE A 218 -4.99 -8.16 -20.84
C ILE A 218 -5.54 -9.07 -21.94
N ASP A 219 -4.96 -10.26 -22.06
CA ASP A 219 -5.38 -11.28 -23.00
C ASP A 219 -6.72 -11.86 -22.52
N ILE A 220 -7.83 -11.20 -22.89
CA ILE A 220 -9.18 -11.63 -22.55
C ILE A 220 -9.46 -12.89 -23.36
N LYS A 221 -9.43 -14.04 -22.68
CA LYS A 221 -9.79 -15.30 -23.32
C LYS A 221 -11.25 -15.23 -23.77
N LYS A 222 -11.48 -15.15 -25.08
CA LYS A 222 -12.83 -15.10 -25.66
C LYS A 222 -13.45 -16.50 -25.65
N CYS A 223 -14.75 -16.55 -25.40
CA CYS A 223 -15.52 -17.79 -25.49
C CYS A 223 -15.55 -18.24 -26.97
N PRO A 224 -15.16 -19.48 -27.29
CA PRO A 224 -15.19 -19.98 -28.66
C PRO A 224 -16.62 -20.19 -29.19
N GLN A 225 -17.64 -20.22 -28.32
CA GLN A 225 -19.04 -20.40 -28.74
C GLN A 225 -19.77 -19.09 -29.04
N CYS A 226 -19.51 -18.01 -28.30
CA CYS A 226 -20.28 -16.77 -28.45
C CYS A 226 -19.43 -15.49 -28.51
N GLY A 227 -18.10 -15.61 -28.48
CA GLY A 227 -17.18 -14.47 -28.52
C GLY A 227 -17.13 -13.62 -27.25
N LYS A 228 -18.08 -13.77 -26.31
CA LYS A 228 -18.09 -13.06 -25.02
C LYS A 228 -16.88 -13.46 -24.16
N PRO A 229 -16.39 -12.60 -23.26
CA PRO A 229 -15.27 -12.91 -22.37
C PRO A 229 -15.50 -14.16 -21.51
N LEU A 230 -14.45 -14.95 -21.27
CA LEU A 230 -14.43 -15.97 -20.23
C LEU A 230 -13.98 -15.36 -18.91
N ARG A 231 -14.61 -15.76 -17.81
CA ARG A 231 -14.18 -15.43 -16.43
C ARG A 231 -13.69 -16.68 -15.71
N LYS A 232 -12.71 -16.55 -14.81
CA LYS A 232 -12.26 -17.66 -13.97
C LYS A 232 -13.22 -17.84 -12.79
N ILE A 233 -13.72 -19.04 -12.58
CA ILE A 233 -14.69 -19.42 -11.56
C ILE A 233 -14.06 -20.50 -10.67
N LYS A 234 -14.18 -20.37 -9.35
CA LYS A 234 -13.83 -21.42 -8.39
C LYS A 234 -15.02 -22.34 -8.20
N GLY A 235 -14.91 -23.61 -8.61
CA GLY A 235 -15.89 -24.66 -8.32
C GLY A 235 -15.32 -25.70 -7.35
N GLU A 236 -16.15 -26.65 -6.93
CA GLU A 236 -15.76 -27.74 -6.01
C GLU A 236 -14.56 -28.56 -6.53
N LYS A 237 -14.44 -28.72 -7.86
CA LYS A 237 -13.39 -29.50 -8.51
C LYS A 237 -12.16 -28.67 -8.94
N GLY A 238 -12.08 -27.40 -8.53
CA GLY A 238 -10.99 -26.50 -8.86
C GLY A 238 -11.41 -25.30 -9.73
N GLU A 239 -10.42 -24.56 -10.21
CA GLU A 239 -10.64 -23.36 -11.03
C GLU A 239 -10.93 -23.74 -12.50
N PHE A 240 -11.98 -23.14 -13.07
CA PHE A 240 -12.34 -23.30 -14.48
C PHE A 240 -12.71 -21.95 -15.09
N TRP A 241 -12.60 -21.82 -16.40
CA TRP A 241 -13.06 -20.65 -17.14
C TRP A 241 -14.51 -20.86 -17.55
N GLY A 242 -15.41 -19.94 -17.22
CA GLY A 242 -16.82 -19.97 -17.63
C GLY A 242 -17.19 -18.72 -18.42
N CYS A 243 -18.07 -18.86 -19.40
CA CYS A 243 -18.54 -17.73 -20.19
C CYS A 243 -19.35 -16.73 -19.36
N THR A 244 -19.10 -15.42 -19.55
CA THR A 244 -19.89 -14.36 -18.91
C THR A 244 -21.32 -14.28 -19.45
N GLY A 245 -21.59 -14.89 -20.60
CA GLY A 245 -22.93 -14.97 -21.20
C GLY A 245 -23.85 -16.03 -20.60
N TYR A 246 -23.52 -16.65 -19.47
CA TYR A 246 -24.43 -17.57 -18.78
C TYR A 246 -25.67 -16.83 -18.25
N PRO A 247 -26.90 -17.38 -18.37
CA PRO A 247 -27.25 -18.75 -18.76
C PRO A 247 -27.35 -19.03 -20.27
N ASP A 248 -27.34 -17.99 -21.12
CA ASP A 248 -27.51 -18.13 -22.58
C ASP A 248 -26.36 -18.88 -23.25
N CYS A 249 -25.15 -18.77 -22.71
CA CYS A 249 -23.97 -19.50 -23.15
C CYS A 249 -23.34 -20.28 -21.97
N LYS A 250 -23.44 -21.61 -22.02
CA LYS A 250 -22.98 -22.52 -20.96
C LYS A 250 -21.54 -23.05 -21.14
N TYR A 251 -20.76 -22.44 -22.03
CA TYR A 251 -19.37 -22.84 -22.26
C TYR A 251 -18.52 -22.75 -20.99
N VAL A 252 -17.79 -23.83 -20.71
CA VAL A 252 -16.83 -23.94 -19.62
C VAL A 252 -15.56 -24.68 -20.07
N GLU A 253 -14.40 -24.23 -19.61
CA GLU A 253 -13.10 -24.81 -19.89
C GLU A 253 -12.35 -25.07 -18.57
N THR A 254 -11.99 -26.33 -18.31
CA THR A 254 -11.33 -26.71 -17.05
C THR A 254 -9.83 -26.47 -17.13
N THR A 255 -9.23 -25.87 -16.08
CA THR A 255 -7.77 -25.78 -15.98
C THR A 255 -7.19 -27.14 -15.58
N LYS A 256 -7.15 -28.09 -16.51
CA LYS A 256 -6.40 -29.33 -16.27
C LYS A 256 -4.91 -28.95 -16.17
N LYS A 257 -4.35 -28.98 -14.95
CA LYS A 257 -2.90 -29.15 -14.79
C LYS A 257 -2.51 -30.39 -15.58
N LYS A 258 -1.90 -30.22 -16.75
CA LYS A 258 -1.14 -31.30 -17.38
C LYS A 258 -0.10 -31.71 -16.34
N LYS A 259 -0.33 -32.82 -15.65
CA LYS A 259 0.74 -33.57 -15.02
C LYS A 259 1.69 -33.93 -16.16
N SER A 260 2.77 -33.19 -16.31
CA SER A 260 3.92 -33.65 -17.08
C SER A 260 4.45 -34.87 -16.35
N ASN A 261 3.93 -36.05 -16.69
CA ASN A 261 4.59 -37.30 -16.38
C ASN A 261 5.96 -37.22 -17.04
N GLY A 262 7.00 -36.98 -16.24
CA GLY A 262 8.38 -37.10 -16.66
C GLY A 262 8.66 -38.54 -17.06
N LYS A 263 8.41 -38.87 -18.32
CA LYS A 263 9.07 -39.99 -18.99
C LYS A 263 10.36 -39.45 -19.59
N LYS A 264 11.48 -39.89 -19.01
CA LYS A 264 12.83 -39.77 -19.59
C LYS A 264 12.86 -40.47 -20.96
N ALA A 265 13.35 -39.78 -21.98
CA ALA A 265 13.86 -40.33 -23.25
C ALA A 265 14.71 -39.22 -23.90
N THR A 266 16.04 -39.25 -23.69
CA THR A 266 17.11 -39.80 -24.55
C THR A 266 17.70 -38.76 -25.51
N SER A 267 19.02 -38.60 -25.38
CA SER A 267 19.92 -37.56 -25.88
C SER A 267 20.25 -37.65 -27.38
N ALA A 268 19.29 -37.93 -28.24
CA ALA A 268 19.53 -38.10 -29.67
C ALA A 268 18.79 -37.04 -30.50
N ASN A 269 19.12 -35.75 -30.31
CA ASN A 269 18.86 -34.74 -31.36
C ASN A 269 19.60 -33.40 -31.20
N LEU A 270 20.72 -33.37 -30.48
CA LEU A 270 21.55 -32.16 -30.38
C LEU A 270 22.62 -32.11 -31.50
N SER A 271 23.08 -33.26 -31.99
CA SER A 271 24.09 -33.37 -33.06
C SER A 271 23.56 -32.95 -34.45
N GLN A 272 22.26 -33.10 -34.70
CA GLN A 272 21.62 -32.68 -35.96
C GLN A 272 21.44 -31.15 -36.03
N GLN A 273 21.28 -30.48 -34.87
CA GLN A 273 21.07 -29.03 -34.80
C GLN A 273 22.36 -28.22 -34.96
N PHE A 274 23.54 -28.81 -34.68
CA PHE A 274 24.84 -28.16 -34.90
C PHE A 274 25.39 -28.33 -36.33
N ALA A 275 24.84 -29.23 -37.15
CA ALA A 275 25.26 -29.41 -38.54
C ALA A 275 24.77 -28.28 -39.46
N ASN A 276 23.58 -27.72 -39.18
CA ASN A 276 22.98 -26.66 -40.01
C ASN A 276 23.55 -25.25 -39.74
N LEU A 277 24.30 -25.05 -38.66
CA LEU A 277 24.92 -23.77 -38.30
C LEU A 277 26.34 -23.57 -38.87
N ARG A 278 26.93 -24.58 -39.52
CA ARG A 278 28.26 -24.49 -40.17
C ARG A 278 28.22 -24.23 -41.68
N GLN A 279 27.04 -24.18 -42.30
CA GLN A 279 26.88 -23.83 -43.72
C GLN A 279 26.43 -22.37 -43.95
N MET A 280 26.30 -21.56 -42.89
CA MET A 280 25.92 -20.14 -42.97
C MET A 280 27.06 -19.16 -42.62
N ILE A 281 28.30 -19.65 -42.46
CA ILE A 281 29.48 -18.80 -42.28
C ILE A 281 30.60 -19.31 -43.20
N LYS A 282 30.69 -18.71 -44.38
CA LYS A 282 31.97 -18.46 -45.06
C LYS A 282 32.35 -17.02 -44.73
#